data_AF-A0A4Q3HVR4-F1
#
_entry.id   AF-A0A4Q3HVR4-F1
#
_cell.length_a   1.000
_cell.length_b   1.000
_cell.length_c   1.000
_cell.angle_alpha   90.00
_cell.angle_beta   90.00
_cell.angle_gamma   90.00
#
_symmetry.space_group_name_H-M   'P 1'
#
loop_
_entity.id
_entity.type
_entity.pdbx_description
1 polymer ?
#
loop_
_entity_poly.entity_id
_entity_poly.type
_entity_poly.pdbx_seq_one_letter_code
_entity_poly.pdbx_strand_id
1 'polypeptide(L)'
;MEYLWIAVGLGVVWAVAAGLSAGARTVKSTIKVDLPGIAQPVWTVSENGNDTALFRGSRVTVFPDYTVWKFCISDEGEDSDPYFSESYATKEAARFEAIAMVEGRPSQHPTTRETRTESLLAGLGSKLQREAEQLVAIEKSVERAIGGTGKPGASLDNLTKRVRSRRHIARRLWVDCHRDDNQKQTDEAARIMNRYEALVDAVEGLSARAPS
;
A
#
# COMPACT_ATOMS: atom_id res chain seq x y z
N MET A 1 10.98 -29.21 -56.32
CA MET A 1 10.73 -30.50 -55.66
C MET A 1 11.72 -30.64 -54.51
N GLU A 2 11.32 -31.41 -53.50
CA GLU A 2 12.09 -31.84 -52.32
C GLU A 2 11.96 -30.96 -51.06
N TYR A 3 11.01 -31.40 -50.25
CA TYR A 3 10.81 -31.10 -48.84
C TYR A 3 11.85 -31.88 -48.02
N LEU A 4 12.51 -31.24 -47.05
CA LEU A 4 13.23 -31.93 -45.99
C LEU A 4 12.53 -31.64 -44.66
N TRP A 5 11.74 -32.60 -44.20
CA TRP A 5 11.19 -32.67 -42.87
C TRP A 5 12.23 -33.27 -41.93
N ILE A 6 12.57 -32.59 -40.84
CA ILE A 6 13.25 -33.21 -39.69
C ILE A 6 12.33 -33.08 -38.50
N ALA A 7 11.68 -34.19 -38.18
CA ALA A 7 10.98 -34.43 -36.93
C ALA A 7 12.01 -34.94 -35.90
N VAL A 8 12.10 -34.27 -34.75
CA VAL A 8 12.69 -34.85 -33.54
C VAL A 8 11.66 -34.68 -32.44
N GLY A 9 11.02 -35.78 -32.09
CA GLY A 9 10.21 -35.92 -30.89
C GLY A 9 11.11 -36.07 -29.67
N LEU A 10 10.69 -35.46 -28.57
CA LEU A 10 11.12 -35.84 -27.23
C LEU A 10 9.92 -35.67 -26.32
N GLY A 11 9.35 -36.82 -25.96
CA GLY A 11 8.27 -36.94 -24.98
C GLY A 11 8.78 -36.56 -23.60
N VAL A 12 8.01 -35.75 -22.89
CA VAL A 12 8.12 -35.60 -21.45
C VAL A 12 6.85 -36.18 -20.85
N VAL A 13 7.00 -37.39 -20.31
CA VAL A 13 6.02 -38.07 -19.47
C VAL A 13 5.91 -37.29 -18.16
N TRP A 14 4.76 -36.65 -17.93
CA TRP A 14 4.43 -36.11 -16.61
C TRP A 14 3.86 -37.24 -15.74
N ALA A 15 4.66 -37.71 -14.79
CA ALA A 15 4.21 -38.55 -13.71
C ALA A 15 3.41 -37.71 -12.70
N VAL A 16 2.10 -37.96 -12.60
CA VAL A 16 1.25 -37.41 -11.55
C VAL A 16 1.44 -38.27 -10.31
N ALA A 17 2.28 -37.80 -9.38
CA ALA A 17 2.40 -38.37 -8.05
C ALA A 17 1.18 -37.96 -7.21
N ALA A 18 0.35 -38.94 -6.86
CA ALA A 18 -0.58 -38.88 -5.76
C ALA A 18 0.21 -38.87 -4.43
N GLY A 19 -0.16 -37.99 -3.49
CA GLY A 19 0.49 -37.95 -2.19
C GLY A 19 -0.14 -36.98 -1.19
N LEU A 20 -1.05 -37.53 -0.37
CA LEU A 20 -1.35 -37.16 1.01
C LEU A 20 -1.77 -35.71 1.33
N SER A 21 -3.09 -35.53 1.40
CA SER A 21 -3.73 -34.52 2.26
C SER A 21 -3.55 -34.93 3.73
N ALA A 22 -2.54 -34.37 4.39
CA ALA A 22 -2.41 -34.40 5.84
C ALA A 22 -2.95 -33.08 6.40
N GLY A 23 -4.10 -33.14 7.08
CA GLY A 23 -4.71 -32.00 7.74
C GLY A 23 -3.78 -31.42 8.81
N ALA A 24 -3.21 -30.25 8.52
CA ALA A 24 -2.48 -29.46 9.50
C ALA A 24 -3.49 -28.87 10.50
N ARG A 25 -3.69 -29.55 11.64
CA ARG A 25 -4.27 -28.91 12.82
C ARG A 25 -3.33 -27.80 13.27
N THR A 26 -3.73 -26.56 13.02
CA THR A 26 -3.07 -25.39 13.60
C THR A 26 -3.35 -25.40 15.10
N VAL A 27 -2.45 -25.96 15.90
CA VAL A 27 -2.47 -25.81 17.35
C VAL A 27 -1.99 -24.38 17.62
N LYS A 28 -2.91 -23.47 17.94
CA LYS A 28 -2.56 -22.18 18.56
C LYS A 28 -1.99 -22.48 19.95
N SER A 29 -0.70 -22.79 20.04
CA SER A 29 0.00 -22.84 21.32
C SER A 29 0.21 -21.41 21.77
N THR A 30 -0.69 -20.91 22.62
CA THR A 30 -0.46 -19.70 23.41
C THR A 30 0.67 -20.03 24.38
N ILE A 31 1.90 -19.70 24.01
CA ILE A 31 3.04 -19.74 24.93
C ILE A 31 2.82 -18.59 25.92
N LYS A 32 2.33 -18.92 27.12
CA LYS A 32 2.39 -18.01 28.26
C LYS A 32 3.83 -18.03 28.75
N VAL A 33 4.61 -17.04 28.35
CA VAL A 33 5.93 -16.78 28.95
C VAL A 33 5.66 -16.01 30.24
N ASP A 34 5.58 -16.73 31.37
CA ASP A 34 5.60 -16.12 32.69
C ASP A 34 7.04 -15.67 32.99
N LEU A 35 7.37 -14.44 32.60
CA LEU A 35 8.56 -13.75 33.07
C LEU A 35 8.33 -13.32 34.53
N PRO A 36 9.17 -13.75 35.49
CA PRO A 36 9.00 -13.40 36.89
C PRO A 36 9.25 -11.91 37.12
N GLY A 37 8.25 -11.19 37.63
CA GLY A 37 8.43 -9.90 38.31
C GLY A 37 7.85 -8.65 37.65
N ILE A 38 7.28 -8.73 36.45
CA ILE A 38 6.56 -7.57 35.87
C ILE A 38 5.09 -7.69 36.24
N ALA A 39 4.66 -6.94 37.25
CA ALA A 39 3.25 -6.83 37.60
C ALA A 39 2.47 -6.36 36.37
N GLN A 40 1.49 -7.13 35.94
CA GLN A 40 0.60 -6.70 34.85
C GLN A 40 -0.18 -5.46 35.31
N PRO A 41 -0.35 -4.45 34.46
CA PRO A 41 -1.12 -3.26 34.80
C PRO A 41 -2.57 -3.64 35.14
N VAL A 42 -3.09 -3.11 36.25
CA VAL A 42 -4.49 -3.25 36.60
C VAL A 42 -5.29 -2.20 35.84
N TRP A 43 -6.00 -2.65 34.80
CA TRP A 43 -6.87 -1.78 34.01
C TRP A 43 -8.18 -1.51 34.72
N THR A 44 -8.55 -0.23 34.79
CA THR A 44 -9.82 0.27 35.29
C THR A 44 -10.54 1.05 34.20
N VAL A 45 -11.82 1.33 34.37
CA VAL A 45 -12.59 2.17 33.44
C VAL A 45 -12.79 3.53 34.09
N SER A 46 -12.34 4.59 33.41
CA SER A 46 -12.55 5.98 33.84
C SER A 46 -14.02 6.38 33.74
N GLU A 47 -14.38 7.52 34.34
CA GLU A 47 -15.74 8.09 34.29
C GLU A 47 -16.23 8.30 32.84
N ASN A 48 -15.32 8.62 31.92
CA ASN A 48 -15.60 8.79 30.50
C ASN A 48 -15.69 7.46 29.73
N GLY A 49 -15.59 6.31 30.40
CA GLY A 49 -15.65 4.98 29.78
C GLY A 49 -14.35 4.50 29.13
N ASN A 50 -13.26 5.26 29.25
CA ASN A 50 -11.95 4.90 28.69
C ASN A 50 -11.19 3.98 29.64
N ASP A 51 -10.42 3.03 29.11
CA ASP A 51 -9.59 2.21 29.98
C ASP A 51 -8.42 3.02 30.48
N THR A 52 -8.11 2.90 31.76
CA THR A 52 -6.99 3.59 32.38
C THR A 52 -6.25 2.65 33.32
N ALA A 53 -4.93 2.70 33.30
CA ALA A 53 -4.07 2.00 34.23
C ALA A 53 -2.97 2.95 34.74
N LEU A 54 -2.64 2.84 36.02
CA LEU A 54 -1.39 3.38 36.55
C LEU A 54 -0.31 2.31 36.40
N PHE A 55 0.75 2.62 35.67
CA PHE A 55 1.81 1.66 35.38
C PHE A 55 3.17 2.34 35.41
N ARG A 56 4.06 1.86 36.29
CA ARG A 56 5.42 2.41 36.52
C ARG A 56 5.46 3.93 36.75
N GLY A 57 4.47 4.49 37.44
CA GLY A 57 4.40 5.92 37.76
C GLY A 57 3.79 6.80 36.66
N SER A 58 3.40 6.21 35.53
CA SER A 58 2.66 6.92 34.47
C SER A 58 1.21 6.44 34.42
N ARG A 59 0.30 7.37 34.16
CA ARG A 59 -1.09 7.08 33.84
C ARG A 59 -1.23 6.84 32.35
N VAL A 60 -1.71 5.66 32.02
CA VAL A 60 -1.98 5.22 30.65
C VAL A 60 -3.49 5.17 30.43
N THR A 61 -3.99 5.89 29.43
CA THR A 61 -5.41 5.89 29.07
C THR A 61 -5.60 5.46 27.62
N VAL A 62 -6.46 4.47 27.37
CA VAL A 62 -6.81 3.97 26.03
C VAL A 62 -8.23 4.38 25.69
N PHE A 63 -8.41 5.02 24.54
CA PHE A 63 -9.67 5.62 24.13
C PHE A 63 -9.95 5.42 22.63
N PRO A 64 -11.23 5.35 22.25
CA PRO A 64 -11.61 5.29 20.83
C PRO A 64 -11.48 6.68 20.17
N ASP A 65 -11.04 6.69 18.92
CA ASP A 65 -11.04 7.84 18.03
C ASP A 65 -11.72 7.42 16.72
N TYR A 66 -13.02 7.73 16.58
CA TYR A 66 -13.89 7.20 15.53
C TYR A 66 -13.88 5.66 15.44
N THR A 67 -13.26 5.09 14.40
CA THR A 67 -13.19 3.64 14.16
C THR A 67 -11.84 3.03 14.55
N VAL A 68 -10.97 3.81 15.20
CA VAL A 68 -9.62 3.39 15.61
C VAL A 68 -9.41 3.65 17.10
N TRP A 69 -8.29 3.16 17.64
CA TRP A 69 -7.95 3.27 19.06
C TRP A 69 -6.63 4.00 19.23
N LYS A 70 -6.54 4.84 20.25
CA LYS A 70 -5.32 5.54 20.64
C LYS A 70 -5.06 5.37 22.12
N PHE A 71 -3.84 5.66 22.54
CA PHE A 71 -3.50 5.77 23.95
C PHE A 71 -2.82 7.10 24.26
N CYS A 72 -2.97 7.51 25.50
CA CYS A 72 -2.32 8.67 26.10
C CYS A 72 -1.47 8.19 27.28
N ILE A 73 -0.25 8.72 27.41
CA ILE A 73 0.62 8.50 28.56
C ILE A 73 0.87 9.87 29.21
N SER A 74 0.58 9.99 30.50
CA SER A 74 0.85 11.19 31.29
C SER A 74 1.52 10.80 32.60
N ASP A 75 2.54 11.52 33.04
CA ASP A 75 3.23 11.20 34.29
C ASP A 75 2.43 11.66 35.52
N GLU A 76 2.54 10.91 36.60
CA GLU A 76 1.86 11.23 37.85
C GLU A 76 2.69 12.25 38.65
N GLY A 77 2.48 13.54 38.38
CA GLY A 77 3.01 14.63 39.22
C GLY A 77 3.97 15.61 38.53
N GLU A 78 4.31 15.39 37.26
CA GLU A 78 5.03 16.39 36.45
C GLU A 78 4.06 17.11 35.53
N ASP A 79 4.28 18.42 35.32
CA ASP A 79 3.56 19.25 34.35
C ASP A 79 4.04 18.95 32.91
N SER A 80 4.34 17.67 32.64
CA SER A 80 4.81 17.20 31.35
C SER A 80 3.64 17.09 30.37
N ASP A 81 3.88 17.53 29.13
CA ASP A 81 2.87 17.41 28.08
C ASP A 81 2.56 15.92 27.85
N PRO A 82 1.28 15.51 27.88
CA PRO A 82 0.92 14.12 27.67
C PRO A 82 1.29 13.65 26.27
N TYR A 83 1.83 12.44 26.19
CA TYR A 83 2.12 11.79 24.91
C TYR A 83 0.85 11.14 24.35
N PHE A 84 0.55 11.36 23.07
CA PHE A 84 -0.54 10.72 22.35
C PHE A 84 -0.02 9.82 21.23
N SER A 85 -0.52 8.59 21.17
CA SER A 85 -0.13 7.62 20.16
C SER A 85 -0.76 7.89 18.78
N GLU A 86 -0.14 7.29 17.77
CA GLU A 86 -0.81 7.01 16.49
C GLU A 86 -1.99 6.03 16.69
N SER A 87 -2.82 5.90 15.66
CA SER A 87 -4.03 5.06 15.69
C SER A 87 -3.73 3.57 15.52
N TYR A 88 -4.46 2.74 16.24
CA TYR A 88 -4.46 1.27 16.16
C TYR A 88 -5.82 0.73 15.77
N ALA A 89 -5.83 -0.46 15.14
CA ALA A 89 -7.07 -1.08 14.66
C ALA A 89 -7.94 -1.64 15.80
N THR A 90 -7.34 -2.06 16.91
CA THR A 90 -8.05 -2.68 18.04
C THR A 90 -7.63 -2.08 19.38
N LYS A 91 -8.56 -2.16 20.34
CA LYS A 91 -8.35 -1.71 21.73
C LYS A 91 -7.22 -2.48 22.39
N GLU A 92 -7.15 -3.79 22.14
CA GLU A 92 -6.13 -4.68 22.70
C GLU A 92 -4.73 -4.33 22.18
N ALA A 93 -4.60 -4.00 20.89
CA ALA A 93 -3.34 -3.54 20.32
C ALA A 93 -2.89 -2.22 20.95
N ALA A 94 -3.80 -1.24 21.07
CA ALA A 94 -3.50 0.03 21.73
C ALA A 94 -3.08 -0.16 23.20
N ARG A 95 -3.77 -1.04 23.95
CA ARG A 95 -3.40 -1.39 25.34
C ARG A 95 -2.00 -2.02 25.41
N PHE A 96 -1.72 -2.99 24.54
CA PHE A 96 -0.43 -3.67 24.53
C PHE A 96 0.71 -2.68 24.25
N GLU A 97 0.55 -1.85 23.22
CA GLU A 97 1.56 -0.89 22.81
C GLU A 97 1.78 0.21 23.83
N ALA A 98 0.72 0.66 24.50
CA ALA A 98 0.86 1.65 25.58
C ALA A 98 1.76 1.13 26.70
N ILE A 99 1.60 -0.13 27.09
CA ILE A 99 2.45 -0.76 28.10
C ILE A 99 3.85 -1.01 27.58
N ALA A 100 3.99 -1.54 26.35
CA ALA A 100 5.29 -1.74 25.73
C ALA A 100 6.10 -0.43 25.69
N MET A 101 5.44 0.69 25.38
CA MET A 101 6.06 2.02 25.32
C MET A 101 6.55 2.50 26.69
N VAL A 102 5.75 2.36 27.74
CA VAL A 102 6.19 2.68 29.12
C VAL A 102 7.37 1.79 29.57
N GLU A 103 7.45 0.56 29.06
CA GLU A 103 8.57 -0.35 29.34
C GLU A 103 9.81 -0.13 28.48
N GLY A 104 9.73 0.75 27.47
CA GLY A 104 10.79 0.92 26.46
C GLY A 104 10.97 -0.30 25.55
N ARG A 105 9.94 -1.15 25.41
CA ARG A 105 9.95 -2.29 24.49
C ARG A 105 9.64 -1.84 23.06
N PRO A 106 10.16 -2.56 22.05
CA PRO A 106 9.82 -2.28 20.65
C PRO A 106 8.34 -2.57 20.36
N SER A 107 7.77 -1.81 19.42
CA SER A 107 6.39 -1.98 18.95
C SER A 107 6.19 -3.36 18.32
N GLN A 108 5.10 -4.05 18.68
CA GLN A 108 4.74 -5.36 18.13
C GLN A 108 3.52 -5.32 17.21
N HIS A 109 2.64 -4.33 17.43
CA HIS A 109 1.47 -4.09 16.61
C HIS A 109 1.70 -2.89 15.69
N PRO A 110 1.51 -3.04 14.37
CA PRO A 110 1.60 -1.91 13.47
C PRO A 110 0.45 -0.93 13.73
N THR A 111 0.76 0.35 13.62
CA THR A 111 -0.22 1.41 13.57
C THR A 111 -1.07 1.28 12.30
N THR A 112 -2.28 1.85 12.32
CA THR A 112 -3.16 1.90 11.12
C THR A 112 -2.47 2.62 9.96
N ARG A 113 -1.61 3.61 10.24
CA ARG A 113 -0.81 4.32 9.24
C ARG A 113 0.21 3.41 8.57
N GLU A 114 0.92 2.59 9.36
CA GLU A 114 1.89 1.62 8.86
C GLU A 114 1.20 0.55 8.03
N THR A 115 0.14 -0.07 8.54
CA THR A 115 -0.65 -1.07 7.80
C THR A 115 -1.20 -0.51 6.49
N ARG A 116 -1.67 0.75 6.48
CA ARG A 116 -2.11 1.43 5.26
C ARG A 116 -0.94 1.61 4.28
N THR A 117 0.23 1.98 4.78
CA THR A 117 1.43 2.17 3.95
C THR A 117 1.85 0.84 3.34
N GLU A 118 1.99 -0.21 4.14
CA GLU A 118 2.29 -1.58 3.68
C GLU A 118 1.29 -2.06 2.63
N SER A 119 -0.01 -1.87 2.87
CA SER A 119 -1.06 -2.24 1.92
C SER A 119 -0.96 -1.46 0.59
N LEU A 120 -0.57 -0.19 0.66
CA LEU A 120 -0.37 0.63 -0.53
C LEU A 120 0.82 0.14 -1.36
N LEU A 121 1.91 -0.24 -0.68
CA LEU A 121 3.16 -0.74 -1.26
C LEU A 121 2.98 -2.15 -1.85
N ALA A 122 2.35 -3.07 -1.11
CA ALA A 122 2.07 -4.44 -1.57
C ALA A 122 1.26 -4.48 -2.89
N GLY A 123 0.42 -3.47 -3.12
CA GLY A 123 -0.37 -3.34 -4.34
C GLY A 123 0.34 -2.69 -5.53
N LEU A 124 1.59 -2.20 -5.39
CA LEU A 124 2.25 -1.37 -6.40
C LEU A 124 2.43 -2.06 -7.74
N GLY A 125 2.89 -3.32 -7.76
CA GLY A 125 3.07 -4.07 -9.00
C GLY A 125 1.78 -4.15 -9.84
N SER A 126 0.64 -4.42 -9.18
CA SER A 126 -0.66 -4.47 -9.86
C SER A 126 -1.12 -3.11 -10.39
N LYS A 127 -0.79 -2.02 -9.68
CA LYS A 127 -1.10 -0.65 -10.12
C LYS A 127 -0.25 -0.26 -11.31
N LEU A 128 1.04 -0.58 -11.30
CA LEU A 128 1.95 -0.35 -12.43
C LEU A 128 1.49 -1.08 -13.68
N GLN A 129 1.13 -2.37 -13.55
CA GLN A 129 0.62 -3.15 -14.66
C GLN A 129 -0.64 -2.51 -15.29
N ARG A 130 -1.62 -2.14 -14.45
CA ARG A 130 -2.84 -1.46 -14.92
C ARG A 130 -2.53 -0.12 -15.59
N GLU A 131 -1.54 0.62 -15.08
CA GLU A 131 -1.12 1.88 -15.68
C GLU A 131 -0.46 1.67 -17.05
N ALA A 132 0.39 0.66 -17.19
CA ALA A 132 1.00 0.28 -18.46
C ALA A 132 -0.05 -0.10 -19.52
N GLU A 133 -1.07 -0.88 -19.14
CA GLU A 133 -2.19 -1.23 -20.03
C GLU A 133 -2.96 0.02 -20.52
N GLN A 134 -3.19 0.97 -19.61
CA GLN A 134 -3.88 2.21 -19.92
C GLN A 134 -3.03 3.16 -20.78
N LEU A 135 -1.71 3.15 -20.60
CA LEU A 135 -0.77 3.87 -21.45
C LEU A 135 -0.90 3.40 -22.89
N VAL A 136 -0.84 2.09 -23.14
CA VAL A 136 -1.00 1.49 -24.49
C VAL A 136 -2.34 1.89 -25.11
N ALA A 137 -3.43 1.89 -24.33
CA ALA A 137 -4.76 2.28 -24.83
C ALA A 137 -4.83 3.78 -25.20
N ILE A 138 -4.12 4.63 -24.47
CA ILE A 138 -4.03 6.07 -24.75
C ILE A 138 -3.13 6.32 -25.95
N GLU A 139 -1.98 5.66 -26.05
CA GLU A 139 -1.08 5.74 -27.20
C GLU A 139 -1.84 5.46 -28.50
N LYS A 140 -2.59 4.35 -28.57
CA LYS A 140 -3.46 4.04 -29.71
C LYS A 140 -4.52 5.11 -30.00
N SER A 141 -4.98 5.82 -28.99
CA SER A 141 -5.98 6.89 -29.15
C SER A 141 -5.37 8.19 -29.68
N VAL A 142 -4.12 8.48 -29.27
CA VAL A 142 -3.29 9.57 -29.78
C VAL A 142 -2.85 9.28 -31.22
N GLU A 143 -2.36 8.09 -31.52
CA GLU A 143 -1.99 7.68 -32.89
C GLU A 143 -3.17 7.84 -33.86
N ARG A 144 -4.37 7.39 -33.46
CA ARG A 144 -5.61 7.62 -34.23
C ARG A 144 -5.98 9.10 -34.36
N ALA A 145 -5.58 9.95 -33.41
CA ALA A 145 -5.78 11.40 -33.50
C ALA A 145 -4.79 12.04 -34.48
N ILE A 146 -3.55 11.58 -34.50
CA ILE A 146 -2.49 12.05 -35.41
C ILE A 146 -2.83 11.64 -36.85
N GLY A 147 -3.20 10.38 -37.08
CA GLY A 147 -3.48 9.85 -38.42
C GLY A 147 -4.87 10.16 -38.98
N GLY A 148 -5.80 10.66 -38.15
CA GLY A 148 -7.16 10.98 -38.55
C GLY A 148 -7.30 12.43 -39.00
N THR A 149 -7.79 12.65 -40.23
CA THR A 149 -8.22 13.97 -40.69
C THR A 149 -9.52 14.39 -39.97
N GLY A 150 -9.43 15.35 -39.05
CA GLY A 150 -10.62 16.08 -38.55
C GLY A 150 -11.29 15.51 -37.29
N LYS A 151 -10.55 15.21 -36.22
CA LYS A 151 -11.20 15.09 -34.90
C LYS A 151 -11.71 16.46 -34.44
N PRO A 152 -12.96 16.57 -33.93
CA PRO A 152 -13.46 17.82 -33.37
C PRO A 152 -12.58 18.30 -32.21
N GLY A 153 -12.42 19.61 -32.03
CA GLY A 153 -11.62 20.19 -30.93
C GLY A 153 -12.02 19.65 -29.55
N ALA A 154 -13.32 19.48 -29.29
CA ALA A 154 -13.84 18.88 -28.04
C ALA A 154 -13.34 17.44 -27.79
N SER A 155 -13.05 16.67 -28.84
CA SER A 155 -12.47 15.33 -28.73
C SER A 155 -10.99 15.38 -28.33
N LEU A 156 -10.24 16.36 -28.85
CA LEU A 156 -8.84 16.59 -28.50
C LEU A 156 -8.69 17.14 -27.08
N ASP A 157 -9.60 18.00 -26.62
CA ASP A 157 -9.62 18.49 -25.25
C ASP A 157 -9.84 17.37 -24.23
N ASN A 158 -10.80 16.49 -24.52
CA ASN A 158 -11.05 15.33 -23.67
C ASN A 158 -9.84 14.38 -23.64
N LEU A 159 -9.18 14.18 -24.78
CA LEU A 159 -7.94 13.41 -24.83
C LEU A 159 -6.84 14.08 -24.00
N THR A 160 -6.64 15.39 -24.13
CA THR A 160 -5.66 16.17 -23.35
C THR A 160 -5.90 16.03 -21.85
N LYS A 161 -7.15 16.23 -21.40
CA LYS A 161 -7.55 16.05 -19.99
C LYS A 161 -7.25 14.64 -19.50
N ARG A 162 -7.55 13.63 -20.32
CA ARG A 162 -7.26 12.22 -20.00
C ARG A 162 -5.75 11.98 -19.86
N VAL A 163 -4.92 12.39 -20.82
CA VAL A 163 -3.46 12.18 -20.75
C VAL A 163 -2.87 12.90 -19.52
N ARG A 164 -3.25 14.16 -19.26
CA ARG A 164 -2.78 14.92 -18.09
C ARG A 164 -3.17 14.25 -16.76
N SER A 165 -4.40 13.75 -16.67
CA SER A 165 -4.86 13.00 -15.49
C SER A 165 -4.03 11.75 -15.25
N ARG A 166 -3.76 10.96 -16.30
CA ARG A 166 -2.92 9.75 -16.19
C ARG A 166 -1.45 10.07 -15.89
N ARG A 167 -0.89 11.14 -16.45
CA ARG A 167 0.45 11.64 -16.09
C ARG A 167 0.56 11.90 -14.58
N HIS A 168 -0.46 12.54 -13.98
CA HIS A 168 -0.47 12.79 -12.54
C HIS A 168 -0.48 11.48 -11.73
N ILE A 169 -1.25 10.48 -12.16
CA ILE A 169 -1.26 9.15 -11.54
C ILE A 169 0.11 8.46 -11.67
N ALA A 170 0.70 8.45 -12.87
CA ALA A 170 2.01 7.87 -13.12
C ALA A 170 3.10 8.51 -12.24
N ARG A 171 3.09 9.84 -12.10
CA ARG A 171 4.01 10.56 -11.20
C ARG A 171 3.84 10.14 -9.75
N ARG A 172 2.60 9.96 -9.27
CA ARG A 172 2.35 9.47 -7.91
C ARG A 172 2.89 8.04 -7.74
N LEU A 173 2.65 7.16 -8.71
CA LEU A 173 3.17 5.79 -8.68
C LEU A 173 4.70 5.76 -8.64
N TRP A 174 5.37 6.64 -9.39
CA TRP A 174 6.83 6.76 -9.36
C TRP A 174 7.36 7.14 -7.97
N VAL A 175 6.69 8.07 -7.27
CA VAL A 175 7.03 8.43 -5.88
C VAL A 175 6.81 7.24 -4.94
N ASP A 176 5.70 6.53 -5.10
CA ASP A 176 5.40 5.37 -4.25
C ASP A 176 6.40 4.22 -4.49
N CYS A 177 6.87 4.00 -5.72
CA CYS A 177 7.91 3.01 -6.04
C CYS A 177 9.29 3.38 -5.47
N HIS A 178 9.64 4.67 -5.49
CA HIS A 178 10.86 5.16 -4.84
C HIS A 178 10.86 4.90 -3.33
N ARG A 179 9.68 4.97 -2.69
CA ARG A 179 9.55 4.70 -1.25
C ARG A 179 9.67 3.21 -0.91
N ASP A 180 9.34 2.32 -1.85
CA ASP A 180 9.47 0.87 -1.70
C ASP A 180 10.93 0.38 -1.89
N ASP A 181 11.84 1.25 -2.33
CA ASP A 181 13.23 0.93 -2.70
C ASP A 181 13.35 -0.20 -3.74
N ASN A 182 12.32 -0.35 -4.58
CA ASN A 182 12.29 -1.36 -5.63
C ASN A 182 12.72 -0.76 -6.97
N GLN A 183 14.01 -0.90 -7.30
CA GLN A 183 14.59 -0.29 -8.50
C GLN A 183 13.85 -0.69 -9.79
N LYS A 184 13.46 -1.97 -9.94
CA LYS A 184 12.76 -2.43 -11.16
C LYS A 184 11.41 -1.76 -11.33
N GLN A 185 10.64 -1.65 -10.25
CA GLN A 185 9.35 -0.96 -10.28
C GLN A 185 9.51 0.54 -10.50
N THR A 186 10.57 1.11 -9.94
CA THR A 186 10.94 2.52 -10.10
C THR A 186 11.27 2.86 -11.56
N ASP A 187 12.09 2.05 -12.22
CA ASP A 187 12.46 2.22 -13.63
C ASP A 187 11.23 2.10 -14.53
N GLU A 188 10.35 1.13 -14.24
CA GLU A 188 9.10 0.94 -14.98
C GLU A 188 8.16 2.15 -14.80
N ALA A 189 8.00 2.64 -13.57
CA ALA A 189 7.21 3.83 -13.29
C ALA A 189 7.77 5.07 -14.01
N ALA A 190 9.10 5.22 -14.05
CA ALA A 190 9.76 6.32 -14.75
C ALA A 190 9.51 6.23 -16.26
N ARG A 191 9.60 5.03 -16.85
CA ARG A 191 9.28 4.79 -18.26
C ARG A 191 7.84 5.20 -18.59
N ILE A 192 6.87 4.77 -17.79
CA ILE A 192 5.45 5.12 -17.96
C ILE A 192 5.25 6.64 -17.85
N MET A 193 5.85 7.28 -16.85
CA MET A 193 5.75 8.72 -16.62
C MET A 193 6.30 9.51 -17.81
N ASN A 194 7.52 9.21 -18.26
CA ASN A 194 8.16 9.87 -19.40
C ASN A 194 7.33 9.69 -20.69
N ARG A 195 6.68 8.53 -20.83
CA ARG A 195 5.80 8.29 -21.98
C ARG A 195 4.55 9.15 -21.94
N TYR A 196 3.93 9.31 -20.77
CA TYR A 196 2.81 10.23 -20.62
C TYR A 196 3.20 11.70 -20.85
N GLU A 197 4.40 12.12 -20.43
CA GLU A 197 4.91 13.46 -20.73
C GLU A 197 5.00 13.71 -22.24
N ALA A 198 5.64 12.78 -22.98
CA ALA A 198 5.70 12.87 -24.44
C ALA A 198 4.31 12.87 -25.11
N LEU A 199 3.34 12.15 -24.57
CA LEU A 199 1.97 12.15 -25.08
C LEU A 199 1.23 13.46 -24.80
N VAL A 200 1.50 14.12 -23.66
CA VAL A 200 0.93 15.45 -23.39
C VAL A 200 1.39 16.43 -24.47
N ASP A 201 2.70 16.50 -24.73
CA ASP A 201 3.27 17.40 -25.75
C ASP A 201 2.69 17.11 -27.14
N ALA A 202 2.55 15.83 -27.49
CA ALA A 202 1.99 15.42 -28.78
C ALA A 202 0.52 15.87 -28.94
N VAL A 203 -0.32 15.68 -27.91
CA VAL A 203 -1.74 16.05 -28.00
C VAL A 203 -1.94 17.56 -27.95
N GLU A 204 -1.15 18.28 -27.16
CA GLU A 204 -1.18 19.75 -27.13
C GLU A 204 -0.76 20.34 -28.48
N GLY A 205 0.25 19.76 -29.12
CA GLY A 205 0.65 20.12 -30.48
C GLY A 205 -0.44 19.88 -31.54
N LEU A 206 -1.30 18.88 -31.35
CA LEU A 206 -2.47 18.64 -32.22
C LEU A 206 -3.59 19.66 -31.95
N SER A 207 -3.88 19.94 -30.68
CA SER A 207 -4.93 20.89 -30.30
C SER A 207 -4.63 22.29 -30.83
N ALA A 208 -3.36 22.73 -30.75
CA ALA A 208 -2.92 24.01 -31.29
C ALA A 208 -3.06 24.15 -32.83
N ARG A 209 -3.14 23.03 -33.56
CA ARG A 209 -3.28 23.01 -35.03
C ARG A 209 -4.73 22.87 -35.49
N ALA A 210 -5.66 22.53 -34.59
CA ALA A 210 -7.06 22.35 -34.95
C ALA A 210 -7.70 23.71 -35.24
N PRO A 211 -8.39 23.90 -36.38
CA PRO A 211 -9.15 25.11 -36.64
C PRO A 211 -10.29 25.23 -35.62
N SER A 212 -10.41 26.41 -35.00
CA SER A 212 -11.46 26.77 -34.04
C SER A 212 -12.84 26.81 -34.68
#